data_AF-A0A915AG00-F1
#
_entry.id   AF-A0A915AG00-F1
#
_cell.length_a   1.000
_cell.length_b   1.000
_cell.length_c   1.000
_cell.angle_alpha   90.00
_cell.angle_beta   90.00
_cell.angle_gamma   90.00
#
_symmetry.space_group_name_H-M   'P 1'
#
loop_
_entity.id
_entity.type
_entity.pdbx_description
1 polymer ?
#
loop_
_entity_poly.entity_id
_entity_poly.type
_entity_poly.pdbx_seq_one_letter_code
_entity_poly.pdbx_strand_id
1 'polypeptide(L)'
;MNGLVSVKWANGSTYEGYMCNGLRHGHGVQQYTLGGEQQIYIGGWRMGMRQGYGVASSNRERYLGLWANDMRQGNGILISIDGAYHEGTFDRDRLVYGRLLCPAPDGEFNTIYEGHFEKAGVICEKGMLQVSRHDLIEGQMNGNLISGEVRLSNAIFKKCFRASSPLTPVGQSLSDEEPSAGRWTVPSEVKWKEMFEHFLMGDLRIEASSLGQQPSYDSLVGVLDHSAIWRSLAGTMTQIRNGVNIEKFSFVFDDRLEKIPSFDAPWSNTYYAMVVDYWRVALSNKFHPLCRLVNGLIEVFTSSYNNIGTHRAAYAELVHEFNSIISRLYAVVRSLK
;
A
#
# COMPACT_ATOMS: atom_id res chain seq x y z
N MET A 1 -14.78 -18.58 13.71
CA MET A 1 -15.02 -18.13 12.33
C MET A 1 -13.66 -17.99 11.66
N ASN A 2 -13.44 -18.70 10.55
CA ASN A 2 -12.16 -18.74 9.83
C ASN A 2 -12.41 -18.46 8.35
N GLY A 3 -11.46 -17.83 7.67
CA GLY A 3 -11.55 -17.50 6.24
C GLY A 3 -12.13 -16.12 5.96
N LEU A 4 -12.51 -15.88 4.71
CA LEU A 4 -13.04 -14.58 4.27
C LEU A 4 -14.45 -14.36 4.81
N VAL A 5 -14.72 -13.17 5.33
CA VAL A 5 -16.02 -12.78 5.87
C VAL A 5 -16.39 -11.36 5.46
N SER A 6 -17.70 -11.10 5.44
CA SER A 6 -18.26 -9.74 5.40
C SER A 6 -19.18 -9.60 6.60
N VAL A 7 -18.84 -8.67 7.50
CA VAL A 7 -19.52 -8.45 8.78
C VAL A 7 -20.02 -7.02 8.83
N LYS A 8 -21.28 -6.85 9.25
CA LYS A 8 -21.89 -5.55 9.55
C LYS A 8 -22.39 -5.56 10.99
N TRP A 9 -21.92 -4.62 11.79
CA TRP A 9 -22.34 -4.47 13.18
C TRP A 9 -23.54 -3.53 13.33
N ALA A 10 -24.23 -3.62 14.46
CA ALA A 10 -25.41 -2.81 14.76
C ALA A 10 -25.13 -1.29 14.79
N ASN A 11 -23.88 -0.91 15.12
CA ASN A 11 -23.42 0.48 15.10
C ASN A 11 -23.11 1.01 13.69
N GLY A 12 -23.39 0.23 12.63
CA GLY A 12 -23.12 0.60 11.24
C GLY A 12 -21.70 0.33 10.76
N SER A 13 -20.78 -0.08 11.65
CA SER A 13 -19.42 -0.48 11.26
C SER A 13 -19.45 -1.70 10.36
N THR A 14 -18.49 -1.80 9.45
CA THR A 14 -18.33 -2.93 8.54
C THR A 14 -16.90 -3.45 8.56
N TYR A 15 -16.76 -4.73 8.27
CA TYR A 15 -15.48 -5.38 8.03
C TYR A 15 -15.62 -6.38 6.90
N GLU A 16 -14.73 -6.30 5.93
CA GLU A 16 -14.58 -7.27 4.86
C GLU A 16 -13.13 -7.72 4.80
N GLY A 17 -12.89 -9.01 4.96
CA GLY A 17 -11.52 -9.51 5.03
C GLY A 17 -11.43 -10.87 5.70
N TYR A 18 -10.21 -11.27 6.03
CA TYR A 18 -9.93 -12.59 6.57
C TYR A 18 -10.07 -12.63 8.09
N MET A 19 -10.56 -13.76 8.60
CA MET A 19 -10.61 -14.07 10.03
C MET A 19 -9.89 -15.38 10.35
N CYS A 20 -9.31 -15.44 11.54
CA CYS A 20 -8.75 -16.63 12.15
C CYS A 20 -9.17 -16.68 13.62
N ASN A 21 -9.75 -17.80 14.04
CA ASN A 21 -10.28 -18.03 15.39
C ASN A 21 -11.29 -16.96 15.84
N GLY A 22 -12.11 -16.46 14.91
CA GLY A 22 -13.10 -15.40 15.19
C GLY A 22 -12.50 -14.00 15.32
N LEU A 23 -11.20 -13.83 15.11
CA LEU A 23 -10.51 -12.54 15.13
C LEU A 23 -10.06 -12.17 13.72
N ARG A 24 -10.03 -10.86 13.42
CA ARG A 24 -9.49 -10.34 12.15
C ARG A 24 -8.03 -10.76 11.98
N HIS A 25 -7.66 -11.26 10.81
CA HIS A 25 -6.32 -11.78 10.54
C HIS A 25 -6.03 -11.72 9.05
N GLY A 26 -4.81 -11.42 8.62
CA GLY A 26 -4.48 -11.24 7.20
C GLY A 26 -4.99 -9.92 6.66
N HIS A 27 -5.22 -9.80 5.36
CA HIS A 27 -5.74 -8.56 4.78
C HIS A 27 -7.23 -8.32 5.12
N GLY A 28 -7.61 -7.07 5.33
CA GLY A 28 -9.00 -6.68 5.41
C GLY A 28 -9.23 -5.18 5.47
N VAL A 29 -10.47 -4.81 5.13
CA VAL A 29 -11.03 -3.47 5.10
C VAL A 29 -11.98 -3.33 6.27
N GLN A 30 -11.80 -2.29 7.10
CA GLN A 30 -12.74 -1.93 8.15
C GLN A 30 -13.22 -0.49 7.94
N GLN A 31 -14.53 -0.29 8.03
CA GLN A 31 -15.14 1.04 8.10
C GLN A 31 -15.88 1.18 9.44
N TYR A 32 -15.68 2.29 10.12
CA TYR A 32 -16.30 2.55 11.41
C TYR A 32 -16.38 4.05 11.69
N THR A 33 -17.29 4.44 12.57
CA THR A 33 -17.39 5.82 13.03
C THR A 33 -16.71 5.97 14.38
N LEU A 34 -15.78 6.92 14.50
CA LEU A 34 -15.16 7.29 15.77
C LEU A 34 -15.29 8.80 15.98
N GLY A 35 -15.86 9.23 17.11
CA GLY A 35 -16.04 10.66 17.41
C GLY A 35 -16.91 11.43 16.39
N GLY A 36 -17.82 10.76 15.69
CA GLY A 36 -18.63 11.34 14.63
C GLY A 36 -17.97 11.37 13.25
N GLU A 37 -16.73 10.88 13.13
CA GLU A 37 -15.98 10.86 11.87
C GLU A 37 -15.88 9.45 11.30
N GLN A 38 -16.03 9.35 9.98
CA GLN A 38 -15.82 8.10 9.26
C GLN A 38 -14.32 7.77 9.23
N GLN A 39 -14.01 6.54 9.62
CA GLN A 39 -12.67 5.98 9.62
C GLN A 39 -12.68 4.76 8.70
N ILE A 40 -11.69 4.70 7.83
CA ILE A 40 -11.47 3.57 6.94
C ILE A 40 -10.06 3.07 7.19
N TYR A 41 -9.91 1.78 7.43
CA TYR A 41 -8.63 1.10 7.47
C TYR A 41 -8.60 -0.02 6.45
N ILE A 42 -7.52 -0.11 5.68
CA ILE A 42 -7.27 -1.14 4.69
C ILE A 42 -5.85 -1.62 4.86
N GLY A 43 -5.65 -2.88 5.25
CA GLY A 43 -4.30 -3.37 5.52
C GLY A 43 -4.26 -4.72 6.20
N GLY A 44 -3.10 -5.01 6.79
CA GLY A 44 -2.88 -6.24 7.53
C GLY A 44 -3.50 -6.24 8.93
N TRP A 45 -3.99 -7.41 9.33
CA TRP A 45 -4.56 -7.71 10.63
C TRP A 45 -3.83 -8.90 11.23
N ARG A 46 -3.61 -8.89 12.54
CA ARG A 46 -3.12 -10.04 13.29
C ARG A 46 -3.85 -10.13 14.61
N MET A 47 -4.61 -11.21 14.79
CA MET A 47 -5.33 -11.50 16.04
C MET A 47 -6.21 -10.35 16.52
N GLY A 48 -6.89 -9.69 15.57
CA GLY A 48 -7.81 -8.60 15.85
C GLY A 48 -7.19 -7.19 15.83
N MET A 49 -5.86 -7.07 15.76
CA MET A 49 -5.14 -5.79 15.75
C MET A 49 -4.58 -5.46 14.37
N ARG A 50 -4.49 -4.16 14.02
CA ARG A 50 -3.80 -3.71 12.80
C ARG A 50 -2.31 -4.03 12.90
N GLN A 51 -1.73 -4.55 11.82
CA GLN A 51 -0.38 -5.07 11.77
C GLN A 51 0.17 -4.99 10.34
N GLY A 52 1.48 -4.75 10.19
CA GLY A 52 2.13 -4.75 8.87
C GLY A 52 1.80 -3.48 8.10
N TYR A 53 1.78 -3.55 6.77
CA TYR A 53 1.44 -2.37 5.96
C TYR A 53 -0.07 -2.13 5.93
N GLY A 54 -0.47 -0.87 6.03
CA GLY A 54 -1.87 -0.50 5.91
C GLY A 54 -2.09 1.00 5.72
N VAL A 55 -3.25 1.31 5.16
CA VAL A 55 -3.72 2.67 4.90
C VAL A 55 -4.89 2.97 5.82
N ALA A 56 -4.77 4.02 6.61
CA ALA A 56 -5.88 4.59 7.37
C ALA A 56 -6.27 5.92 6.75
N SER A 57 -7.56 6.11 6.49
CA SER A 57 -8.10 7.37 6.01
C SER A 57 -9.24 7.83 6.91
N SER A 58 -9.23 9.12 7.21
CA SER A 58 -10.30 9.83 7.89
C SER A 58 -10.68 11.07 7.08
N ASN A 59 -11.60 11.86 7.60
CA ASN A 59 -11.90 13.18 7.04
C ASN A 59 -10.77 14.20 7.28
N ARG A 60 -9.80 13.93 8.17
CA ARG A 60 -8.76 14.90 8.57
C ARG A 60 -7.38 14.59 8.03
N GLU A 61 -7.08 13.30 7.89
CA GLU A 61 -5.77 12.84 7.51
C GLU A 61 -5.84 11.48 6.84
N ARG A 62 -4.83 11.19 6.03
CA ARG A 62 -4.55 9.86 5.52
C ARG A 62 -3.13 9.44 5.88
N TYR A 63 -3.03 8.24 6.41
CA TYR A 63 -1.77 7.60 6.76
C TYR A 63 -1.53 6.39 5.86
N LEU A 64 -0.36 6.30 5.24
CA LEU A 64 0.11 5.17 4.44
C LEU A 64 1.41 4.67 5.07
N GLY A 65 1.37 3.57 5.80
CA GLY A 65 2.56 3.14 6.53
C GLY A 65 2.44 1.83 7.27
N LEU A 66 3.42 1.61 8.14
CA LEU A 66 3.53 0.40 8.95
C LEU A 66 2.73 0.52 10.26
N TRP A 67 2.16 -0.61 10.67
CA TRP A 67 1.33 -0.77 11.85
C TRP A 67 1.88 -1.88 12.74
N ALA A 68 1.81 -1.67 14.05
CA ALA A 68 2.10 -2.68 15.05
C ALA A 68 1.14 -2.54 16.22
N ASN A 69 0.38 -3.59 16.53
CA ASN A 69 -0.55 -3.63 17.66
C ASN A 69 -1.48 -2.41 17.71
N ASP A 70 -2.18 -2.14 16.60
CA ASP A 70 -3.11 -1.01 16.44
C ASP A 70 -2.48 0.40 16.47
N MET A 71 -1.15 0.54 16.49
CA MET A 71 -0.48 1.83 16.45
C MET A 71 0.34 1.99 15.16
N ARG A 72 0.45 3.23 14.66
CA ARG A 72 1.42 3.58 13.59
C ARG A 72 2.83 3.38 14.13
N GLN A 73 3.66 2.64 13.41
CA GLN A 73 5.00 2.23 13.85
C GLN A 73 5.92 2.09 12.65
N GLY A 74 7.14 2.60 12.71
CA GLY A 74 8.11 2.53 11.61
C GLY A 74 7.82 3.56 10.52
N ASN A 75 8.29 3.28 9.30
CA ASN A 75 8.18 4.22 8.19
C ASN A 75 6.73 4.41 7.72
N GLY A 76 6.41 5.64 7.29
CA GLY A 76 5.10 5.96 6.76
C GLY A 76 4.98 7.40 6.27
N ILE A 77 3.88 7.64 5.56
CA ILE A 77 3.45 8.94 5.05
C ILE A 77 2.18 9.34 5.80
N LEU A 78 2.09 10.60 6.19
CA LEU A 78 0.88 11.22 6.70
C LEU A 78 0.58 12.49 5.90
N ILE A 79 -0.59 12.53 5.27
CA ILE A 79 -1.10 13.70 4.55
C ILE A 79 -2.32 14.21 5.30
N SER A 80 -2.24 15.45 5.78
CA SER A 80 -3.35 16.12 6.46
C SER A 80 -4.28 16.81 5.46
N ILE A 81 -5.48 17.16 5.93
CA ILE A 81 -6.55 17.81 5.14
C ILE A 81 -6.13 19.18 4.56
N ASP A 82 -5.20 19.86 5.22
CA ASP A 82 -4.61 21.11 4.74
C ASP A 82 -3.58 20.90 3.61
N GLY A 83 -3.25 19.65 3.29
CA GLY A 83 -2.29 19.28 2.25
C GLY A 83 -0.85 19.18 2.74
N ALA A 84 -0.58 19.29 4.05
CA ALA A 84 0.77 19.07 4.58
C ALA A 84 1.17 17.60 4.50
N TYR A 85 2.32 17.35 3.85
CA TYR A 85 2.87 16.01 3.66
C TYR A 85 4.00 15.76 4.63
N HIS A 86 3.82 14.72 5.43
CA HIS A 86 4.84 14.22 6.33
C HIS A 86 5.29 12.85 5.84
N GLU A 87 6.59 12.62 5.78
CA GLU A 87 7.16 11.28 5.68
C GLU A 87 8.16 11.10 6.82
N GLY A 88 8.19 9.92 7.43
CA GLY A 88 9.09 9.72 8.54
C GLY A 88 8.90 8.41 9.27
N THR A 89 9.63 8.29 10.37
CA THR A 89 9.52 7.17 11.30
C THR A 89 8.50 7.52 12.39
N PHE A 90 7.54 6.63 12.58
CA PHE A 90 6.52 6.69 13.62
C PHE A 90 6.90 5.75 14.77
N ASP A 91 6.64 6.17 15.99
CA ASP A 91 6.73 5.33 17.18
C ASP A 91 5.46 5.53 18.01
N ARG A 92 4.65 4.48 18.14
CA ARG A 92 3.38 4.50 18.88
C ARG A 92 2.50 5.71 18.53
N ASP A 93 2.12 5.79 17.26
CA ASP A 93 1.29 6.87 16.68
C ASP A 93 1.94 8.25 16.56
N ARG A 94 3.17 8.44 17.03
CA ARG A 94 3.87 9.72 16.98
C ARG A 94 4.93 9.72 15.87
N LEU A 95 4.87 10.70 14.98
CA LEU A 95 5.99 11.02 14.08
C LEU A 95 7.17 11.53 14.94
N VAL A 96 8.31 10.84 14.91
CA VAL A 96 9.48 11.19 15.74
C VAL A 96 10.62 11.83 14.96
N TYR A 97 10.78 11.45 13.69
CA TYR A 97 11.81 11.99 12.80
C TYR A 97 11.37 11.83 11.36
N GLY A 98 11.71 12.80 10.51
CA GLY A 98 11.44 12.71 9.09
C GLY A 98 11.42 14.07 8.43
N ARG A 99 10.51 14.23 7.48
CA ARG A 99 10.34 15.43 6.67
C ARG A 99 8.90 15.89 6.64
N LEU A 100 8.73 17.21 6.63
CA LEU A 100 7.48 17.93 6.40
C LEU A 100 7.63 18.81 5.16
N LEU A 101 6.71 18.65 4.21
CA LEU A 101 6.54 19.52 3.05
C LEU A 101 5.25 20.32 3.26
N CYS A 102 5.38 21.63 3.43
CA CYS A 102 4.22 22.51 3.59
C CYS A 102 3.68 22.92 2.22
N PRO A 103 2.35 22.83 2.00
CA PRO A 103 1.74 23.21 0.73
C PRO A 103 1.82 24.73 0.55
N ALA A 104 2.21 25.17 -0.65
CA ALA A 104 2.14 26.59 -1.03
C ALA A 104 0.98 26.84 -2.02
N PRO A 105 0.47 28.09 -2.13
CA PRO A 105 -0.66 28.42 -3.00
C PRO A 105 -0.46 28.13 -4.49
N ASP A 106 0.80 28.11 -4.93
CA ASP A 106 1.24 27.78 -6.30
C ASP A 106 1.34 26.26 -6.55
N GLY A 107 1.11 25.44 -5.52
CA GLY A 107 1.28 23.99 -5.57
C GLY A 107 2.73 23.52 -5.47
N GLU A 108 3.67 24.42 -5.17
CA GLU A 108 5.06 24.06 -4.85
C GLU A 108 5.24 23.79 -3.34
N PHE A 109 6.40 23.25 -2.97
CA PHE A 109 6.82 23.06 -1.58
C PHE A 109 7.98 24.02 -1.27
N ASN A 110 7.65 25.27 -0.94
CA ASN A 110 8.65 26.27 -0.65
C ASN A 110 9.21 26.16 0.78
N THR A 111 8.41 25.61 1.70
CA THR A 111 8.81 25.37 3.08
C THR A 111 8.94 23.87 3.34
N ILE A 112 10.16 23.46 3.66
CA ILE A 112 10.53 22.07 3.89
C ILE A 112 11.27 21.99 5.22
N TYR A 113 10.86 21.09 6.09
CA TYR A 113 11.57 20.79 7.31
C TYR A 113 12.01 19.33 7.31
N GLU A 114 13.26 19.08 7.70
CA GLU A 114 13.80 17.75 7.98
C GLU A 114 14.42 17.72 9.39
N GLY A 115 13.95 16.82 10.24
CA GLY A 115 14.40 16.76 11.63
C GLY A 115 13.45 16.00 12.56
N HIS A 116 13.52 16.34 13.84
CA HIS A 116 12.74 15.70 14.88
C HIS A 116 11.35 16.33 15.04
N PHE A 117 10.40 15.49 15.44
CA PHE A 117 9.01 15.88 15.66
C PHE A 117 8.54 15.41 17.03
N GLU A 118 7.76 16.26 17.71
CA GLU A 118 6.96 15.84 18.85
C GLU A 118 5.66 15.18 18.38
N LYS A 119 5.12 15.62 17.24
CA LYS A 119 4.00 15.03 16.50
C LYS A 119 3.94 15.68 15.12
N ALA A 120 3.05 15.20 14.25
CA ALA A 120 2.83 15.83 12.94
C ALA A 120 2.59 17.36 13.09
N GLY A 121 3.30 18.15 12.29
CA GLY A 121 3.32 19.60 12.33
C GLY A 121 4.13 20.26 13.46
N VAL A 122 4.45 19.55 14.54
CA VAL A 122 5.19 20.10 15.70
C VAL A 122 6.63 19.62 15.66
N ILE A 123 7.50 20.52 15.22
CA ILE A 123 8.94 20.29 15.11
C ILE A 123 9.63 20.53 16.45
N CYS A 124 10.67 19.76 16.74
CA CYS A 124 11.45 19.88 17.97
C CYS A 124 12.94 19.62 17.74
N GLU A 125 13.76 19.99 18.73
CA GLU A 125 15.20 19.72 18.74
C GLU A 125 15.93 20.23 17.50
N LYS A 126 16.98 19.52 17.05
CA LYS A 126 17.78 19.91 15.89
C LYS A 126 17.07 19.53 14.60
N GLY A 127 17.04 20.46 13.66
CA GLY A 127 16.53 20.21 12.32
C GLY A 127 17.04 21.22 11.30
N MET A 128 16.63 20.99 10.06
CA MET A 128 16.91 21.80 8.90
C MET A 128 15.59 22.32 8.34
N LEU A 129 15.41 23.63 8.33
CA LEU A 129 14.24 24.31 7.77
C LEU A 129 14.67 25.10 6.54
N GLN A 130 14.22 24.66 5.38
CA GLN A 130 14.28 25.44 4.16
C GLN A 130 13.01 26.28 4.06
N VAL A 131 13.14 27.61 4.07
CA VAL A 131 12.00 28.56 4.07
C VAL A 131 11.63 28.98 2.65
N SER A 132 12.64 28.99 1.77
CA SER A 132 12.52 29.29 0.34
C SER A 132 13.54 28.45 -0.44
N ARG A 133 13.53 28.51 -1.78
CA ARG A 133 14.58 27.89 -2.62
C ARG A 133 16.02 28.35 -2.29
N HIS A 134 16.18 29.46 -1.56
CA HIS A 134 17.48 30.09 -1.30
C HIS A 134 17.82 30.22 0.18
N ASP A 135 16.88 29.96 1.09
CA ASP A 135 17.04 30.27 2.51
C ASP A 135 16.92 29.00 3.35
N LEU A 136 18.01 28.69 4.06
CA LEU A 136 18.14 27.51 4.89
C LEU A 136 18.47 27.92 6.32
N ILE A 137 17.79 27.30 7.28
CA ILE A 137 18.06 27.48 8.70
C ILE A 137 18.38 26.11 9.28
N GLU A 138 19.53 25.99 9.94
CA GLU A 138 19.94 24.78 10.64
C GLU A 138 20.16 25.08 12.11
N GLY A 139 19.53 24.32 13.00
CA GLY A 139 19.67 24.58 14.43
C GLY A 139 18.58 23.95 15.27
N GLN A 140 18.45 24.42 16.51
CA GLN A 140 17.37 23.98 17.38
C GLN A 140 16.08 24.75 17.07
N MET A 141 15.01 24.05 16.76
CA MET A 141 13.71 24.60 16.39
C MET A 141 12.63 23.92 17.19
N ASN A 142 11.73 24.68 17.81
CA ASN A 142 10.62 24.13 18.57
C ASN A 142 9.35 24.92 18.26
N GLY A 143 8.28 24.22 17.90
CA GLY A 143 6.98 24.85 17.67
C GLY A 143 6.17 24.17 16.57
N ASN A 144 5.01 24.73 16.28
CA ASN A 144 4.12 24.23 15.26
C ASN A 144 4.38 24.96 13.94
N LEU A 145 5.03 24.26 13.01
CA LEU A 145 5.38 24.82 11.70
C LEU A 145 4.16 25.04 10.82
N ILE A 146 3.11 24.22 10.97
CA ILE A 146 1.86 24.34 10.21
C ILE A 146 1.07 25.58 10.64
N SER A 147 1.05 25.91 11.93
CA SER A 147 0.41 27.15 12.42
C SER A 147 1.30 28.39 12.28
N GLY A 148 2.55 28.24 11.84
CA GLY A 148 3.51 29.33 11.66
C GLY A 148 4.21 29.81 12.94
N GLU A 149 4.10 29.08 14.05
CA GLU A 149 4.73 29.44 15.32
C GLU A 149 5.94 28.57 15.61
N VAL A 150 7.14 29.06 15.27
CA VAL A 150 8.41 28.34 15.50
C VAL A 150 9.40 29.22 16.25
N ARG A 151 9.97 28.69 17.33
CA ARG A 151 11.08 29.30 18.07
C ARG A 151 12.39 28.72 17.60
N LEU A 152 13.30 29.59 17.18
CA LEU A 152 14.66 29.23 16.77
C LEU A 152 15.63 29.54 17.91
N SER A 153 16.50 28.59 18.22
CA SER A 153 17.57 28.74 19.22
C SER A 153 18.83 28.06 18.69
N ASN A 154 20.00 28.64 18.94
CA ASN A 154 21.26 28.09 18.45
C ASN A 154 21.22 27.73 16.95
N ALA A 155 20.66 28.62 16.12
CA ALA A 155 20.42 28.38 14.71
C ALA A 155 21.32 29.23 13.82
N ILE A 156 21.73 28.63 12.71
CA ILE A 156 22.55 29.24 11.67
C ILE A 156 21.66 29.44 10.45
N PHE A 157 21.54 30.68 10.01
CA PHE A 157 20.95 31.01 8.71
C PHE A 157 22.02 30.91 7.63
N LYS A 158 21.71 30.19 6.55
CA LYS A 158 22.55 30.02 5.36
C LYS A 158 21.77 30.45 4.13
N LYS A 159 22.38 31.31 3.33
CA LYS A 159 21.85 31.67 2.01
C LYS A 159 22.41 30.72 0.96
N CYS A 160 21.57 29.84 0.43
CA CYS A 160 21.89 28.94 -0.66
C CYS A 160 21.87 29.70 -1.99
N PHE A 161 23.05 30.12 -2.46
CA PHE A 161 23.22 30.52 -3.85
C PHE A 161 23.42 29.26 -4.68
N ARG A 162 22.39 28.82 -5.41
CA ARG A 162 22.59 27.85 -6.49
C ARG A 162 23.45 28.55 -7.54
N ALA A 163 24.73 28.17 -7.63
CA ALA A 163 25.59 28.63 -8.71
C ALA A 163 25.00 28.13 -10.03
N SER A 164 24.39 29.01 -10.81
CA SER A 164 24.20 28.76 -12.24
C SER A 164 25.59 28.66 -12.85
N SER A 165 26.11 27.45 -12.99
CA SER A 165 27.39 27.24 -13.68
C SER A 165 27.21 27.73 -15.13
N PRO A 166 28.01 28.69 -15.63
CA PRO A 166 27.82 29.28 -16.97
C PRO A 166 28.09 28.33 -18.15
N LEU A 167 28.35 27.03 -17.90
CA LEU A 167 28.84 26.06 -18.88
C LEU A 167 27.98 24.79 -18.94
N THR A 168 26.66 24.90 -18.75
CA THR A 168 25.76 23.77 -19.07
C THR A 168 25.40 23.86 -20.56
N PRO A 169 25.75 22.88 -21.41
CA PRO A 169 25.43 22.92 -22.83
C PRO A 169 23.91 22.98 -23.04
N VAL A 170 23.48 23.82 -23.99
CA VAL A 170 22.08 23.93 -24.42
C VAL A 170 21.59 22.54 -24.84
N GLY A 171 20.66 21.97 -24.05
CA GLY A 171 20.10 20.64 -24.29
C GLY A 171 19.99 19.74 -23.06
N GLN A 172 20.60 20.12 -21.93
CA GLN A 172 20.28 19.52 -20.63
C GLN A 172 19.44 20.50 -19.84
N SER A 173 18.14 20.22 -19.71
CA SER A 173 17.36 20.77 -18.61
C SER A 173 18.10 20.41 -17.32
N LEU A 174 18.64 21.40 -16.62
CA LEU A 174 18.97 21.27 -15.21
C LEU A 174 17.67 20.84 -14.54
N SER A 175 17.50 19.54 -14.31
CA SER A 175 16.33 19.05 -13.59
C SER A 175 16.36 19.75 -12.24
N ASP A 176 15.32 20.52 -11.97
CA ASP A 176 14.89 20.85 -10.63
C ASP A 176 14.89 19.55 -9.83
N GLU A 177 15.96 19.26 -9.08
CA GLU A 177 15.90 18.21 -8.07
C GLU A 177 14.89 18.71 -7.02
N GLU A 178 13.64 18.31 -7.22
CA GLU A 178 12.58 18.41 -6.24
C GLU A 178 13.10 17.80 -4.92
N PRO A 179 12.62 18.27 -3.77
CA PRO A 179 12.99 17.69 -2.47
C PRO A 179 12.79 16.18 -2.55
N SER A 180 13.84 15.41 -2.29
CA SER A 180 13.89 13.96 -2.51
C SER A 180 12.92 13.19 -1.61
N ALA A 181 11.61 13.28 -1.87
CA ALA A 181 10.57 12.53 -1.18
C ALA A 181 10.79 11.04 -1.42
N GLY A 182 10.33 10.19 -0.49
CA GLY A 182 10.50 8.74 -0.59
C GLY A 182 11.50 8.13 0.40
N ARG A 183 12.27 8.94 1.14
CA ARG A 183 13.35 8.39 2.01
C ARG A 183 12.81 7.62 3.22
N TRP A 184 11.68 8.03 3.75
CA TRP A 184 11.02 7.40 4.90
C TRP A 184 9.68 6.79 4.55
N THR A 185 9.48 6.43 3.29
CA THR A 185 8.30 5.68 2.87
C THR A 185 8.52 4.19 3.13
N VAL A 186 7.42 3.44 3.06
CA VAL A 186 7.49 1.98 3.13
C VAL A 186 7.88 1.47 1.75
N PRO A 187 8.94 0.67 1.61
CA PRO A 187 9.35 0.14 0.33
C PRO A 187 8.23 -0.66 -0.36
N SER A 188 8.12 -0.50 -1.67
CA SER A 188 7.04 -1.04 -2.51
C SER A 188 6.87 -2.57 -2.43
N GLU A 189 7.95 -3.29 -2.14
CA GLU A 189 8.04 -4.74 -1.98
C GLU A 189 7.42 -5.24 -0.67
N VAL A 190 7.37 -4.39 0.37
CA VAL A 190 6.72 -4.67 1.65
C VAL A 190 5.22 -4.38 1.59
N LYS A 191 4.81 -3.43 0.77
CA LYS A 191 3.40 -3.05 0.63
C LYS A 191 2.56 -4.21 0.13
N TRP A 192 1.42 -4.41 0.79
CA TRP A 192 0.40 -5.42 0.43
C TRP A 192 0.88 -6.86 0.45
N LYS A 193 1.99 -7.14 1.14
CA LYS A 193 2.58 -8.47 1.24
C LYS A 193 1.57 -9.50 1.74
N GLU A 194 0.75 -9.13 2.72
CA GLU A 194 -0.26 -10.00 3.32
C GLU A 194 -1.34 -10.46 2.32
N MET A 195 -1.67 -9.64 1.30
CA MET A 195 -2.60 -10.05 0.24
C MET A 195 -2.00 -11.12 -0.66
N PHE A 196 -0.75 -10.92 -1.09
CA PHE A 196 -0.03 -11.88 -1.92
C PHE A 196 0.29 -13.15 -1.15
N GLU A 197 0.74 -13.06 0.11
CA GLU A 197 0.99 -14.22 0.97
C GLU A 197 -0.28 -15.04 1.18
N HIS A 198 -1.42 -14.38 1.44
CA HIS A 198 -2.68 -15.09 1.57
C HIS A 198 -3.06 -15.81 0.27
N PHE A 199 -2.94 -15.15 -0.88
CA PHE A 199 -3.24 -15.76 -2.16
C PHE A 199 -2.31 -16.95 -2.48
N LEU A 200 -1.00 -16.77 -2.32
CA LEU A 200 -0.01 -17.80 -2.62
C LEU A 200 -0.09 -18.99 -1.65
N MET A 201 -0.17 -18.74 -0.35
CA MET A 201 -0.15 -19.80 0.66
C MET A 201 -1.54 -20.38 0.94
N GLY A 202 -2.56 -19.52 0.96
CA GLY A 202 -3.94 -19.91 1.25
C GLY A 202 -4.64 -20.52 0.04
N ASP A 203 -4.68 -19.80 -1.07
CA ASP A 203 -5.44 -20.23 -2.24
C ASP A 203 -4.65 -21.18 -3.15
N LEU A 204 -3.34 -20.94 -3.35
CA LEU A 204 -2.48 -21.77 -4.22
C LEU A 204 -1.66 -22.84 -3.47
N ARG A 205 -1.56 -22.76 -2.13
CA ARG A 205 -0.75 -23.66 -1.28
C ARG A 205 0.74 -23.71 -1.62
N ILE A 206 1.29 -22.59 -2.06
CA ILE A 206 2.73 -22.41 -2.29
C ILE A 206 3.38 -22.06 -0.94
N GLU A 207 4.33 -22.89 -0.46
CA GLU A 207 4.95 -22.68 0.85
C GLU A 207 5.89 -21.46 0.90
N ALA A 208 5.94 -20.78 2.05
CA ALA A 208 6.85 -19.66 2.33
C ALA A 208 8.34 -19.98 2.13
N SER A 209 8.74 -21.23 2.34
CA SER A 209 10.10 -21.75 2.17
C SER A 209 10.60 -21.62 0.71
N SER A 210 9.67 -21.67 -0.25
CA SER A 210 9.95 -21.51 -1.69
C SER A 210 10.13 -20.05 -2.14
N LEU A 211 9.83 -19.08 -1.27
CA LEU A 211 9.84 -17.64 -1.58
C LEU A 211 11.17 -16.92 -1.24
N GLY A 212 12.12 -17.59 -0.56
CA GLY A 212 13.41 -16.99 -0.18
C GLY A 212 13.31 -15.81 0.82
N GLN A 213 14.46 -15.31 1.30
CA GLN A 213 14.51 -14.19 2.26
C GLN A 213 14.23 -12.81 1.63
N GLN A 214 14.31 -12.72 0.30
CA GLN A 214 13.80 -11.61 -0.50
C GLN A 214 13.17 -12.21 -1.77
N PRO A 215 11.83 -12.28 -1.88
CA PRO A 215 11.19 -12.87 -3.03
C PRO A 215 11.35 -11.93 -4.23
N SER A 216 12.41 -12.13 -5.02
CA SER A 216 12.30 -11.80 -6.44
C SER A 216 11.29 -12.78 -7.01
N TYR A 217 10.08 -12.29 -7.27
CA TYR A 217 8.98 -13.12 -7.74
C TYR A 217 9.30 -13.84 -9.08
N ASP A 218 10.34 -13.40 -9.80
CA ASP A 218 10.86 -14.10 -10.99
C ASP A 218 11.51 -15.46 -10.66
N SER A 219 12.03 -15.64 -9.45
CA SER A 219 12.64 -16.90 -8.99
C SER A 219 11.62 -18.00 -8.67
N LEU A 220 10.35 -17.64 -8.47
CA LEU A 220 9.25 -18.58 -8.22
C LEU A 220 8.97 -19.48 -9.42
N VAL A 221 9.18 -18.98 -10.64
CA VAL A 221 8.66 -19.65 -11.85
C VAL A 221 9.44 -20.92 -12.21
N GLY A 222 10.67 -21.09 -11.73
CA GLY A 222 11.51 -22.24 -12.07
C GLY A 222 11.37 -23.48 -11.18
N VAL A 223 10.69 -23.36 -10.03
CA VAL A 223 10.76 -24.38 -8.95
C VAL A 223 9.38 -24.99 -8.62
N LEU A 224 8.30 -24.48 -9.21
CA LEU A 224 6.94 -24.82 -8.80
C LEU A 224 6.33 -25.97 -9.63
N ASP A 225 5.66 -26.90 -8.96
CA ASP A 225 4.79 -27.90 -9.61
C ASP A 225 3.48 -27.22 -10.03
N HIS A 226 3.42 -26.81 -11.30
CA HIS A 226 2.26 -26.16 -11.91
C HIS A 226 0.98 -27.01 -11.75
N SER A 227 1.10 -28.33 -11.84
CA SER A 227 -0.04 -29.23 -11.71
C SER A 227 -0.61 -29.22 -10.28
N ALA A 228 0.25 -29.09 -9.26
CA ALA A 228 -0.17 -28.94 -7.87
C ALA A 228 -0.86 -27.61 -7.60
N ILE A 229 -0.36 -26.51 -8.19
CA ILE A 229 -1.00 -25.19 -8.08
C ILE A 229 -2.42 -25.23 -8.65
N TRP A 230 -2.59 -25.81 -9.85
CA TRP A 230 -3.90 -25.96 -10.48
C TRP A 230 -4.87 -26.84 -9.67
N ARG A 231 -4.38 -27.94 -9.09
CA ARG A 231 -5.18 -28.77 -8.17
C ARG A 231 -5.62 -27.98 -6.93
N SER A 232 -4.72 -27.20 -6.34
CA SER A 232 -5.04 -26.35 -5.18
C SER A 232 -6.10 -25.32 -5.51
N LEU A 233 -5.97 -24.62 -6.64
CA LEU A 233 -6.93 -23.61 -7.08
C LEU A 233 -8.33 -24.20 -7.35
N ALA A 234 -8.39 -25.33 -8.06
CA ALA A 234 -9.64 -26.05 -8.29
C ALA A 234 -10.28 -26.52 -6.97
N GLY A 235 -9.48 -27.05 -6.05
CA GLY A 235 -9.94 -27.45 -4.72
C GLY A 235 -10.48 -26.28 -3.89
N THR A 236 -9.81 -25.12 -3.94
CA THR A 236 -10.29 -23.88 -3.32
C THR A 236 -11.63 -23.45 -3.89
N MET A 237 -11.82 -23.53 -5.22
CA MET A 237 -13.11 -23.24 -5.85
C MET A 237 -14.23 -24.20 -5.41
N THR A 238 -13.95 -25.49 -5.30
CA THR A 238 -14.91 -26.47 -4.76
C THR A 238 -15.27 -26.16 -3.31
N GLN A 239 -14.30 -25.80 -2.47
CA GLN A 239 -14.56 -25.39 -1.08
C GLN A 239 -15.43 -24.14 -0.99
N ILE A 240 -15.14 -23.13 -1.81
CA ILE A 240 -15.94 -21.91 -1.91
C ILE A 240 -17.38 -22.25 -2.32
N ARG A 241 -17.59 -23.07 -3.36
CA ARG A 241 -18.93 -23.49 -3.79
C ARG A 241 -19.70 -24.18 -2.67
N ASN A 242 -19.05 -25.10 -1.95
CA ASN A 242 -19.66 -25.81 -0.83
C ASN A 242 -19.97 -24.88 0.36
N GLY A 243 -19.13 -23.87 0.62
CA GLY A 243 -19.31 -22.90 1.70
C GLY A 243 -20.30 -21.77 1.38
N VAL A 244 -20.48 -21.41 0.10
CA VAL A 244 -21.41 -20.37 -0.37
C VAL A 244 -22.85 -20.89 -0.47
N ASN A 245 -23.08 -22.19 -0.27
CA ASN A 245 -24.39 -22.83 -0.31
C ASN A 245 -25.18 -22.73 1.01
N ILE A 246 -25.15 -21.57 1.67
CA ILE A 246 -25.99 -21.28 2.85
C ILE A 246 -27.11 -20.30 2.42
N GLU A 247 -28.17 -20.90 1.88
CA GLU A 247 -29.58 -20.45 1.81
C GLU A 247 -29.95 -19.06 1.25
N LYS A 248 -29.04 -18.16 0.85
CA LYS A 248 -29.44 -16.78 0.46
C LYS A 248 -28.89 -16.22 -0.85
N PHE A 249 -28.09 -16.95 -1.61
CA PHE A 249 -27.60 -16.47 -2.90
C PHE A 249 -27.73 -17.55 -3.98
N SER A 250 -28.66 -17.34 -4.92
CA SER A 250 -28.72 -18.11 -6.17
C SER A 250 -27.59 -17.66 -7.10
N PHE A 251 -26.33 -17.95 -6.75
CA PHE A 251 -25.19 -17.69 -7.62
C PHE A 251 -24.87 -18.95 -8.42
N VAL A 252 -24.97 -18.87 -9.74
CA VAL A 252 -24.57 -19.96 -10.63
C VAL A 252 -23.04 -19.94 -10.76
N PHE A 253 -22.38 -20.91 -10.15
CA PHE A 253 -20.94 -21.12 -10.36
C PHE A 253 -20.71 -21.75 -11.74
N ASP A 254 -19.69 -21.26 -12.45
CA ASP A 254 -19.26 -21.83 -13.71
C ASP A 254 -18.38 -23.06 -13.44
N ASP A 255 -18.89 -24.26 -13.80
CA ASP A 255 -18.22 -25.53 -13.56
C ASP A 255 -16.83 -25.62 -14.23
N ARG A 256 -16.51 -24.73 -15.18
CA ARG A 256 -15.17 -24.66 -15.79
C ARG A 256 -14.08 -24.25 -14.80
N LEU A 257 -14.42 -23.53 -13.72
CA LEU A 257 -13.45 -23.07 -12.71
C LEU A 257 -12.97 -24.20 -11.77
N GLU A 258 -13.66 -25.34 -11.76
CA GLU A 258 -13.30 -26.51 -10.94
C GLU A 258 -12.49 -27.54 -11.73
N LYS A 259 -12.30 -27.31 -13.04
CA LYS A 259 -11.53 -28.20 -13.92
C LYS A 259 -10.12 -27.65 -14.11
N ILE A 260 -9.14 -28.54 -14.04
CA ILE A 260 -7.74 -28.21 -14.35
C ILE A 260 -7.64 -27.98 -15.86
N PRO A 261 -7.24 -26.78 -16.33
CA PRO A 261 -7.09 -26.54 -17.75
C PRO A 261 -5.78 -27.15 -18.27
N SER A 262 -5.75 -27.52 -19.55
CA SER A 262 -4.61 -28.19 -20.18
C SER A 262 -3.52 -27.21 -20.62
N PHE A 263 -2.89 -26.51 -19.67
CA PHE A 263 -1.87 -25.49 -19.99
C PHE A 263 -0.57 -26.04 -20.57
N ASP A 264 -0.30 -27.35 -20.38
CA ASP A 264 0.83 -28.05 -20.99
C ASP A 264 0.62 -28.38 -22.49
N ALA A 265 -0.56 -28.13 -23.04
CA ALA A 265 -0.85 -28.42 -24.45
C ALA A 265 -0.01 -27.53 -25.40
N PRO A 266 0.38 -28.04 -26.58
CA PRO A 266 1.11 -27.24 -27.55
C PRO A 266 0.28 -26.03 -28.00
N TRP A 267 0.97 -24.96 -28.40
CA TRP A 267 0.31 -23.77 -28.92
C TRP A 267 -0.67 -24.15 -30.05
N SER A 268 -1.87 -23.60 -29.99
CA SER A 268 -2.88 -23.66 -31.05
C SER A 268 -3.92 -22.55 -30.82
N ASN A 269 -4.77 -22.28 -31.82
CA ASN A 269 -5.92 -21.38 -31.63
C ASN A 269 -6.89 -21.90 -30.57
N THR A 270 -7.02 -23.23 -30.43
CA THR A 270 -7.87 -23.86 -29.40
C THR A 270 -7.27 -23.70 -28.00
N TYR A 271 -5.95 -23.84 -27.88
CA TYR A 271 -5.22 -23.56 -26.64
C TYR A 271 -5.40 -22.10 -26.21
N TYR A 272 -5.17 -21.15 -27.13
CA TYR A 272 -5.34 -19.73 -26.84
C TYR A 272 -6.78 -19.40 -26.41
N ALA A 273 -7.78 -19.93 -27.11
CA ALA A 273 -9.18 -19.74 -26.75
C ALA A 273 -9.50 -20.31 -25.35
N MET A 274 -8.98 -21.48 -25.00
CA MET A 274 -9.12 -22.07 -23.67
C MET A 274 -8.53 -21.17 -22.59
N VAL A 275 -7.31 -20.66 -22.79
CA VAL A 275 -6.65 -19.75 -21.85
C VAL A 275 -7.48 -18.48 -21.65
N VAL A 276 -7.87 -17.82 -22.74
CA VAL A 276 -8.67 -16.58 -22.69
C VAL A 276 -10.01 -16.81 -21.99
N ASP A 277 -10.71 -17.91 -22.31
CA ASP A 277 -11.98 -18.24 -21.69
C ASP A 277 -11.84 -18.49 -20.20
N TYR A 278 -10.81 -19.23 -19.77
CA TYR A 278 -10.55 -19.46 -18.35
C TYR A 278 -10.34 -18.14 -17.61
N TRP A 279 -9.41 -17.28 -18.10
CA TRP A 279 -9.12 -16.00 -17.47
C TRP A 279 -10.33 -15.07 -17.42
N ARG A 280 -11.15 -15.05 -18.48
CA ARG A 280 -12.40 -14.27 -18.52
C ARG A 280 -13.35 -14.71 -17.41
N VAL A 281 -13.57 -16.01 -17.26
CA VAL A 281 -14.49 -16.56 -16.25
C VAL A 281 -13.93 -16.36 -14.84
N ALA A 282 -12.63 -16.60 -14.66
CA ALA A 282 -11.94 -16.44 -13.38
C ALA A 282 -11.99 -14.99 -12.87
N LEU A 283 -11.71 -14.01 -13.74
CA LEU A 283 -11.74 -12.59 -13.37
C LEU A 283 -13.17 -12.00 -13.30
N SER A 284 -14.17 -12.67 -13.86
CA SER A 284 -15.58 -12.25 -13.75
C SER A 284 -16.27 -12.81 -12.51
N ASN A 285 -15.71 -13.85 -11.87
CA ASN A 285 -16.27 -14.44 -10.67
C ASN A 285 -15.66 -13.81 -9.41
N LYS A 286 -16.45 -12.99 -8.70
CA LYS A 286 -16.02 -12.26 -7.49
C LYS A 286 -15.44 -13.12 -6.36
N PHE A 287 -15.76 -14.42 -6.33
CA PHE A 287 -15.26 -15.34 -5.31
C PHE A 287 -13.95 -16.01 -5.72
N HIS A 288 -13.64 -16.02 -7.01
CA HIS A 288 -12.42 -16.64 -7.52
C HIS A 288 -11.17 -15.95 -6.92
N PRO A 289 -10.19 -16.70 -6.40
CA PRO A 289 -8.97 -16.14 -5.80
C PRO A 289 -8.28 -15.06 -6.64
N LEU A 290 -8.14 -15.28 -7.95
CA LEU A 290 -7.54 -14.29 -8.87
C LEU A 290 -8.36 -12.99 -8.95
N CYS A 291 -9.68 -13.08 -9.06
CA CYS A 291 -10.55 -11.89 -9.10
C CYS A 291 -10.45 -11.12 -7.77
N ARG A 292 -10.46 -11.84 -6.64
CA ARG A 292 -10.30 -11.25 -5.31
C ARG A 292 -8.96 -10.52 -5.17
N LEU A 293 -7.86 -11.13 -5.62
CA LEU A 293 -6.54 -10.51 -5.60
C LEU A 293 -6.51 -9.23 -6.45
N VAL A 294 -6.98 -9.30 -7.70
CA VAL A 294 -6.97 -8.14 -8.62
C VAL A 294 -7.86 -7.02 -8.10
N ASN A 295 -9.09 -7.33 -7.67
CA ASN A 295 -10.01 -6.32 -7.13
C ASN A 295 -9.48 -5.72 -5.82
N GLY A 296 -8.91 -6.53 -4.94
CA GLY A 296 -8.26 -6.05 -3.73
C GLY A 296 -7.10 -5.11 -4.07
N LEU A 297 -6.24 -5.46 -5.04
CA LEU A 297 -5.16 -4.58 -5.49
C LEU A 297 -5.67 -3.25 -6.07
N ILE A 298 -6.76 -3.27 -6.83
CA ILE A 298 -7.41 -2.05 -7.34
C ILE A 298 -7.96 -1.21 -6.18
N GLU A 299 -8.62 -1.84 -5.21
CA GLU A 299 -9.21 -1.18 -4.04
C GLU A 299 -8.11 -0.53 -3.17
N VAL A 300 -7.04 -1.26 -2.86
CA VAL A 300 -5.96 -0.72 -2.04
C VAL A 300 -5.21 0.40 -2.75
N PHE A 301 -4.96 0.26 -4.06
CA PHE A 301 -4.24 1.28 -4.83
C PHE A 301 -5.09 2.54 -4.96
N THR A 302 -6.37 2.37 -5.27
CA THR A 302 -7.34 3.46 -5.29
C THR A 302 -7.47 4.09 -3.91
N SER A 303 -7.60 3.33 -2.83
CA SER A 303 -7.74 3.91 -1.49
C SER A 303 -6.48 4.62 -1.00
N SER A 304 -5.31 4.16 -1.45
CA SER A 304 -4.03 4.81 -1.18
C SER A 304 -3.93 6.15 -1.88
N TYR A 305 -4.21 6.19 -3.19
CA TYR A 305 -3.85 7.34 -4.03
C TYR A 305 -5.06 8.17 -4.52
N ASN A 306 -6.29 7.69 -4.40
CA ASN A 306 -7.48 8.45 -4.78
C ASN A 306 -7.65 9.65 -3.85
N ASN A 307 -7.91 10.84 -4.40
CA ASN A 307 -7.84 12.14 -3.72
C ASN A 307 -6.42 12.57 -3.25
N ILE A 308 -5.43 11.67 -3.20
CA ILE A 308 -4.01 12.00 -3.04
C ILE A 308 -3.32 12.24 -4.39
N GLY A 309 -3.94 11.84 -5.52
CA GLY A 309 -3.37 11.94 -6.87
C GLY A 309 -3.02 13.35 -7.36
N THR A 310 -3.26 14.39 -6.56
CA THR A 310 -2.76 15.76 -6.76
C THR A 310 -1.52 16.09 -5.93
N HIS A 311 -1.20 15.30 -4.90
CA HIS A 311 -0.07 15.53 -4.01
C HIS A 311 1.23 15.04 -4.66
N ARG A 312 1.95 15.97 -5.29
CA ARG A 312 3.14 15.68 -6.11
C ARG A 312 4.21 14.85 -5.41
N ALA A 313 4.40 15.04 -4.09
CA ALA A 313 5.40 14.30 -3.33
C ALA A 313 5.15 12.78 -3.27
N ALA A 314 3.93 12.31 -3.53
CA ALA A 314 3.59 10.88 -3.53
C ALA A 314 3.76 10.21 -4.90
N TYR A 315 4.08 10.94 -5.98
CA TYR A 315 4.12 10.39 -7.33
C TYR A 315 5.20 9.34 -7.54
N ALA A 316 6.41 9.57 -7.04
CA ALA A 316 7.49 8.59 -7.13
C ALA A 316 7.06 7.27 -6.45
N GLU A 317 6.48 7.37 -5.25
CA GLU A 317 6.00 6.22 -4.49
C GLU A 317 4.87 5.47 -5.20
N LEU A 318 3.92 6.21 -5.81
CA LEU A 318 2.85 5.62 -6.62
C LEU A 318 3.43 4.79 -7.77
N VAL A 319 4.41 5.32 -8.50
CA VAL A 319 5.04 4.64 -9.63
C VAL A 319 5.79 3.39 -9.17
N HIS A 320 6.55 3.48 -8.09
CA HIS A 320 7.25 2.31 -7.51
C HIS A 320 6.27 1.23 -7.05
N GLU A 321 5.21 1.61 -6.35
CA GLU A 321 4.17 0.67 -5.91
C GLU A 321 3.45 0.02 -7.08
N PHE A 322 3.08 0.80 -8.10
CA PHE A 322 2.43 0.28 -9.30
C PHE A 322 3.31 -0.76 -10.01
N ASN A 323 4.59 -0.45 -10.23
CA ASN A 323 5.53 -1.38 -10.84
C ASN A 323 5.68 -2.66 -10.00
N SER A 324 5.79 -2.54 -8.68
CA SER A 324 5.85 -3.70 -7.77
C SER A 324 4.59 -4.57 -7.84
N ILE A 325 3.40 -3.96 -7.94
CA ILE A 325 2.13 -4.69 -8.12
C ILE A 325 2.13 -5.45 -9.47
N ILE A 326 2.51 -4.78 -10.56
CA ILE A 326 2.55 -5.40 -11.90
C ILE A 326 3.55 -6.55 -11.95
N SER A 327 4.76 -6.39 -11.40
CA SER A 327 5.75 -7.47 -11.34
C SER A 327 5.25 -8.68 -10.56
N ARG A 328 4.57 -8.48 -9.43
CA ARG A 328 3.99 -9.56 -8.62
C ARG A 328 2.82 -10.26 -9.32
N LEU A 329 1.94 -9.50 -9.97
CA LEU A 329 0.86 -10.06 -10.79
C LEU A 329 1.40 -10.87 -11.97
N TYR A 330 2.45 -10.39 -12.63
CA TYR A 330 3.11 -11.12 -13.71
C TYR A 330 3.64 -12.48 -13.24
N ALA A 331 4.25 -12.53 -12.05
CA ALA A 331 4.72 -13.77 -11.47
C ALA A 331 3.58 -14.75 -11.12
N VAL A 332 2.44 -14.25 -10.64
CA VAL A 332 1.23 -15.07 -10.43
C VAL A 332 0.74 -15.66 -11.75
N VAL A 333 0.71 -14.87 -12.83
CA VAL A 333 0.33 -15.38 -14.16
C VAL A 333 1.33 -16.44 -14.64
N ARG A 334 2.63 -16.23 -14.39
CA ARG A 334 3.69 -17.17 -14.78
C ARG A 334 3.68 -18.48 -14.00
N SER A 335 3.26 -18.48 -12.72
CA SER A 335 3.13 -19.72 -11.94
C SER A 335 1.92 -20.57 -12.37
N LEU A 336 0.93 -19.93 -13.00
CA LEU A 336 -0.25 -20.57 -13.58
C LEU A 336 -0.08 -20.99 -15.05
N LYS A 337 1.11 -20.76 -15.64
CA LYS A 337 1.45 -21.26 -16.98
C LYS A 337 1.81 -22.73 -16.92
#